data_AF-A0A436BPL1-F1
#
_entry.id   AF-A0A436BPL1-F1
#
_cell.length_a   1.000
_cell.length_b   1.000
_cell.length_c   1.000
_cell.angle_alpha   90.00
_cell.angle_beta   90.00
_cell.angle_gamma   90.00
#
_symmetry.space_group_name_H-M   'P 1'
#
loop_
_entity.id
_entity.type
_entity.pdbx_description
1 polymer ?
#
loop_
_entity_poly.entity_id
_entity_poly.type
_entity_poly.pdbx_seq_one_letter_code
_entity_poly.pdbx_strand_id
1 'polypeptide(L)' 'SMLAGQILENPMLKSTAISDAGLTKQTLYEVEKSAFTRSTYDRALESLDAVNAEIATLIHRAWGRS' A
#
# COMPACT_ATOMS: atom_id res chain seq x y z
N SER A 1 -15.03 -7.09 -19.46
CA SER A 1 -14.73 -5.68 -19.13
C SER A 1 -13.37 -5.33 -19.69
N MET A 2 -13.18 -4.15 -20.31
CA MET A 2 -11.94 -3.79 -21.03
C MET A 2 -10.68 -3.76 -20.16
N LEU A 3 -10.80 -3.63 -18.83
CA LEU A 3 -9.66 -3.45 -17.92
C LEU A 3 -9.42 -4.64 -16.99
N ALA A 4 -10.20 -5.73 -17.09
CA ALA A 4 -10.17 -6.80 -16.10
C ALA A 4 -8.77 -7.44 -15.92
N GLY A 5 -7.98 -7.53 -16.99
CA GLY A 5 -6.60 -8.04 -16.91
C GLY A 5 -5.52 -7.01 -16.59
N GLN A 6 -5.91 -5.76 -16.35
CA GLN A 6 -5.00 -4.63 -16.04
C GLN A 6 -5.23 -4.08 -14.62
N ILE A 7 -6.17 -4.65 -13.87
CA ILE A 7 -6.47 -4.26 -12.50
C ILE A 7 -5.55 -5.06 -11.57
N LEU A 8 -5.03 -4.39 -10.53
CA LEU A 8 -4.30 -5.05 -9.47
C LEU A 8 -5.25 -5.92 -8.63
N GLU A 9 -4.79 -7.10 -8.23
CA GLU A 9 -5.54 -8.03 -7.40
C GLU A 9 -5.76 -7.46 -5.99
N ASN A 10 -4.78 -6.76 -5.44
CA ASN A 10 -4.85 -6.20 -4.10
C ASN A 10 -5.40 -4.77 -4.10
N PRO A 11 -6.48 -4.47 -3.35
CA PRO A 11 -6.99 -3.12 -3.22
C PRO A 11 -6.23 -2.30 -2.17
N MET A 12 -6.02 -1.01 -2.45
CA MET A 12 -5.51 -0.06 -1.46
C MET A 12 -6.62 0.32 -0.46
N LEU A 13 -6.35 0.14 0.82
CA LEU A 13 -7.28 0.47 1.90
C LEU A 13 -7.37 1.98 2.10
N LYS A 14 -8.60 2.52 2.16
CA LYS A 14 -8.84 3.87 2.66
C LYS A 14 -8.78 3.86 4.19
N SER A 15 -7.63 4.24 4.75
CA SER A 15 -7.40 4.28 6.19
C SER A 15 -7.16 5.72 6.69
N THR A 16 -7.55 5.99 7.94
CA THR A 16 -7.19 7.25 8.62
C THR A 16 -5.69 7.38 8.77
N ALA A 17 -4.97 6.28 9.08
CA ALA A 17 -3.51 6.31 9.20
C ALA A 17 -2.78 6.71 7.91
N ILE A 18 -3.28 6.28 6.75
CA ILE A 18 -2.73 6.66 5.44
C ILE A 18 -3.04 8.13 5.15
N SER A 19 -4.24 8.59 5.52
CA SER A 19 -4.66 9.98 5.31
C SER A 19 -3.85 10.94 6.19
N ASP A 20 -3.64 10.60 7.45
CA ASP A 20 -2.91 11.42 8.43
C ASP A 20 -1.41 11.50 8.09
N ALA A 21 -0.79 10.39 7.69
CA ALA A 21 0.59 10.40 7.20
C ALA A 21 0.76 11.34 5.99
N GLY A 22 -0.20 11.35 5.07
CA GLY A 22 -0.23 12.27 3.93
C GLY A 22 -0.31 13.74 4.34
N LEU A 23 -1.07 14.07 5.40
CA LEU A 23 -1.17 15.44 5.92
C LEU A 23 0.14 15.93 6.52
N THR A 24 0.94 15.05 7.12
CA THR A 24 2.27 15.38 7.65
C THR A 24 3.39 15.28 6.62
N LYS A 25 3.06 15.00 5.35
CA LYS A 25 4.01 14.78 4.24
C LYS A 25 4.98 13.62 4.53
N GLN A 26 4.47 12.58 5.17
CA GLN A 26 5.19 11.35 5.48
C GLN A 26 4.49 10.15 4.84
N THR A 27 5.24 9.09 4.61
CA THR A 27 4.68 7.77 4.31
C THR A 27 4.28 7.06 5.60
N LEU A 28 3.44 6.01 5.51
CA LEU A 28 3.11 5.18 6.67
C LEU A 28 4.36 4.49 7.28
N TYR A 29 5.44 4.38 6.51
CA TYR A 29 6.71 3.82 6.98
C TYR A 29 7.51 4.79 7.87
N GLU A 30 7.19 6.08 7.82
CA GLU A 30 7.91 7.14 8.54
C GLU A 30 7.17 7.64 9.78
N VAL A 31 5.88 7.33 9.91
CA VAL A 31 5.08 7.72 11.08
C VAL A 31 5.31 6.77 12.26
N GLU A 32 5.28 7.31 13.48
CA GLU A 32 5.36 6.47 14.68
C GLU A 32 4.10 5.61 14.85
N LYS A 33 4.27 4.30 15.08
CA LYS A 33 3.13 3.37 15.26
C LYS A 33 2.24 3.73 16.45
N SER A 34 2.83 4.35 17.48
CA SER A 34 2.17 4.85 18.69
C SER A 34 1.16 5.97 18.40
N ALA A 35 1.25 6.65 17.26
CA ALA A 35 0.33 7.70 16.85
C ALA A 35 -1.06 7.15 16.47
N PHE A 36 -1.20 5.84 16.30
CA PHE A 36 -2.45 5.19 15.88
C PHE A 36 -2.83 4.04 16.82
N THR A 37 -4.09 3.62 16.74
CA THR A 37 -4.45 2.31 17.31
C THR A 37 -3.75 1.22 16.52
N ARG A 38 -3.26 0.19 17.22
CA ARG A 38 -2.54 -0.94 16.61
C ARG A 38 -3.28 -1.54 15.42
N SER A 39 -4.58 -1.77 15.56
CA SER A 39 -5.41 -2.35 14.49
C SER A 39 -5.54 -1.45 13.26
N THR A 40 -5.51 -0.13 13.42
CA THR A 40 -5.56 0.81 12.27
C THR A 40 -4.23 0.82 11.52
N TYR A 41 -3.12 0.85 12.27
CA TYR A 41 -1.79 0.84 11.69
C TYR A 41 -1.51 -0.48 10.96
N ASP A 42 -1.74 -1.61 11.63
CA ASP A 42 -1.43 -2.95 11.08
C ASP A 42 -2.20 -3.21 9.78
N ARG A 43 -3.49 -2.85 9.73
CA ARG A 43 -4.32 -2.99 8.51
C ARG A 43 -3.89 -2.07 7.37
N ALA A 44 -3.45 -0.85 7.70
CA ALA A 44 -2.95 0.09 6.71
C ALA A 44 -1.62 -0.41 6.12
N LEU A 45 -0.73 -0.94 6.97
CA LEU A 45 0.56 -1.49 6.56
C LEU A 45 0.38 -2.75 5.70
N GLU A 46 -0.48 -3.68 6.12
CA GLU A 46 -0.78 -4.90 5.35
C GLU A 46 -1.28 -4.58 3.93
N SER A 47 -2.18 -3.61 3.79
CA SER A 47 -2.67 -3.17 2.48
C SER A 47 -1.58 -2.53 1.63
N LEU A 48 -0.71 -1.71 2.22
CA LEU A 48 0.43 -1.12 1.53
C LEU A 48 1.40 -2.20 1.04
N ASP A 49 1.77 -3.15 1.90
CA ASP A 49 2.70 -4.22 1.56
C ASP A 49 2.15 -5.07 0.42
N ALA A 50 0.86 -5.44 0.47
CA ALA A 50 0.21 -6.24 -0.58
C ALA A 50 0.21 -5.52 -1.95
N VAL A 51 -0.22 -4.26 -1.99
CA VAL A 51 -0.25 -3.47 -3.24
C VAL A 51 1.15 -3.20 -3.76
N ASN A 52 2.09 -2.82 -2.89
CA ASN A 52 3.46 -2.50 -3.29
C ASN A 52 4.21 -3.74 -3.79
N ALA A 53 3.99 -4.91 -3.19
CA ALA A 53 4.56 -6.17 -3.67
C ALA A 53 4.06 -6.52 -5.08
N GLU A 54 2.78 -6.28 -5.37
CA GLU A 54 2.22 -6.50 -6.69
C GLU A 54 2.82 -5.55 -7.73
N ILE A 55 2.94 -4.25 -7.40
CA ILE A 55 3.61 -3.26 -8.24
C ILE A 55 5.08 -3.63 -8.48
N ALA A 56 5.82 -4.01 -7.44
CA ALA A 56 7.20 -4.43 -7.56
C ALA A 56 7.34 -5.66 -8.47
N THR A 57 6.45 -6.64 -8.33
CA THR A 57 6.38 -7.82 -9.19
C THR A 57 6.15 -7.43 -10.66
N LEU A 58 5.21 -6.52 -10.93
CA LEU A 58 4.95 -6.03 -12.29
C LEU A 58 6.17 -5.30 -12.89
N ILE A 59 6.85 -4.48 -12.09
CA ILE A 59 8.08 -3.80 -12.49
C ILE A 59 9.18 -4.83 -12.82
N HIS A 60 9.38 -5.82 -11.96
CA HIS A 60 10.36 -6.88 -12.22
C HIS A 60 10.06 -7.64 -13.51
N ARG A 61 8.80 -8.03 -13.73
CA ARG A 61 8.36 -8.68 -14.98
C ARG A 61 8.63 -7.82 -16.20
N ALA A 62 8.33 -6.52 -16.14
CA ALA A 62 8.59 -5.59 -17.24
C ALA A 62 10.08 -5.44 -17.56
N TRP A 63 10.96 -5.61 -16.58
CA TRP A 63 12.41 -5.64 -16.75
C TRP A 63 12.99 -7.01 -17.12
N GLY A 64 12.15 -8.03 -17.31
CA GLY A 64 12.61 -9.40 -17.60
C GLY A 64 13.26 -10.09 -16.40
N ARG A 65 12.94 -9.68 -15.17
CA ARG A 65 13.39 -10.28 -13.92
C ARG A 65 12.25 -11.10 -13.31
N SER A 66 12.58 -12.30 -12.78
CA SER A 66 11.64 -13.18 -12.07
C SER A 66 11.55 -12.85 -10.59
#